data_AF-A0A2Z3J896-F1
#
_entry.id   AF-A0A2Z3J896-F1
#
_cell.length_a   1.000
_cell.length_b   1.000
_cell.length_c   1.000
_cell.angle_alpha   90.00
_cell.angle_beta   90.00
_cell.angle_gamma   90.00
#
_symmetry.space_group_name_H-M   'P 1'
#
loop_
_entity.id
_entity.type
_entity.pdbx_description
1 polymer ?
#
loop_
_entity_poly.entity_id
_entity_poly.type
_entity_poly.pdbx_seq_one_letter_code
_entity_poly.pdbx_strand_id
1 'polypeptide(L)'
;MLVKAERLTLTMALDDWLETVSAIDGVRFVPLDNDVGVESTRLPGEFHTDPADRMIVALARHLNVPLVTADTKIRAYKHVHSTW
;
A
#
# COMPACT_ATOMS: atom_id res chain seq x y z
N MET A 1 12.69 1.39 5.11
CA MET A 1 12.75 2.64 5.89
C MET A 1 12.28 2.45 7.34
N LEU A 2 11.12 1.83 7.60
CA LEU A 2 10.56 1.71 8.96
C LEU A 2 11.36 0.81 9.91
N VAL A 3 11.79 -0.36 9.45
CA VAL A 3 12.66 -1.26 10.25
C VAL A 3 13.98 -0.58 10.61
N LYS A 4 14.62 0.07 9.62
CA LYS A 4 15.84 0.87 9.84
C LYS A 4 15.63 2.04 10.80
N ALA A 5 14.43 2.63 10.81
CA ALA A 5 14.06 3.72 11.71
C ALA A 5 13.50 3.22 13.06
N GLU A 6 13.54 1.91 13.33
CA GLU A 6 13.03 1.27 14.56
C GLU A 6 11.55 1.55 14.86
N ARG A 7 10.78 1.92 13.83
CA ARG A 7 9.33 2.15 13.91
C ARG A 7 8.52 0.88 13.66
N LEU A 8 9.17 -0.17 13.20
CA LEU A 8 8.60 -1.49 12.97
C LEU A 8 9.63 -2.54 13.37
N THR A 9 9.27 -3.40 14.32
CA THR A 9 10.11 -4.53 14.74
C THR A 9 9.52 -5.82 14.17
N LEU A 10 10.32 -6.54 13.39
CA LEU A 10 9.99 -7.88 12.91
C LEU A 10 10.72 -8.91 13.77
N THR A 11 10.12 -10.09 13.95
CA THR A 11 10.72 -11.20 14.71
C THR A 11 11.77 -11.98 13.89
N MET A 12 11.96 -11.62 12.63
CA MET A 12 12.88 -12.23 11.66
C MET A 12 13.44 -11.16 10.70
N ALA A 13 14.39 -11.53 9.84
CA ALA A 13 14.91 -10.61 8.83
C ALA A 13 13.80 -10.24 7.81
N LEU A 14 13.96 -9.09 7.15
CA LEU A 14 12.95 -8.60 6.19
C LEU A 14 12.75 -9.57 5.02
N ASP A 15 13.83 -10.15 4.50
CA ASP A 15 13.77 -11.05 3.35
C ASP A 15 13.05 -12.37 3.72
N ASP A 16 13.35 -12.94 4.90
CA ASP A 16 12.66 -14.12 5.45
C ASP A 16 11.16 -13.84 5.67
N TRP A 17 10.83 -12.63 6.13
CA TRP A 17 9.44 -12.22 6.34
C TRP A 17 8.68 -12.16 5.02
N LEU A 18 9.29 -11.62 3.96
CA LEU A 18 8.70 -11.56 2.62
C LEU A 18 8.50 -12.96 2.04
N GLU A 19 9.47 -13.86 2.19
CA GLU A 19 9.35 -15.26 1.77
C GLU A 19 8.21 -15.96 2.52
N THR A 20 8.14 -15.79 3.85
CA THR A 20 7.09 -16.37 4.68
C THR A 20 5.70 -15.89 4.25
N VAL A 21 5.53 -14.58 4.00
CA VAL A 21 4.25 -14.00 3.55
C VAL A 21 3.89 -14.50 2.15
N SER A 22 4.88 -14.69 1.26
CA SER A 22 4.66 -15.20 -0.10
C SER A 22 4.09 -16.63 -0.12
N ALA A 23 4.34 -17.41 0.94
CA ALA A 23 3.90 -18.79 1.07
C ALA A 23 2.48 -18.93 1.65
N ILE A 24 1.83 -17.84 2.05
CA ILE A 24 0.46 -17.87 2.59
C ILE A 24 -0.55 -18.01 1.44
N ASP A 25 -1.35 -19.08 1.46
CA ASP A 25 -2.43 -19.26 0.51
C ASP A 25 -3.40 -18.07 0.51
N GLY A 26 -3.66 -17.53 -0.67
CA GLY A 26 -4.54 -16.35 -0.85
C GLY A 26 -3.83 -15.00 -0.69
N VAL A 27 -2.54 -14.98 -0.35
CA VAL A 27 -1.71 -13.77 -0.40
C VAL A 27 -0.93 -13.76 -1.71
N ARG A 28 -0.90 -12.60 -2.37
CA ARG A 28 -0.10 -12.39 -3.59
C ARG A 28 0.57 -11.02 -3.56
N PHE A 29 1.84 -10.99 -3.96
CA PHE A 29 2.51 -9.74 -4.26
C PHE A 29 2.09 -9.26 -5.64
N VAL A 30 1.60 -8.02 -5.71
CA VAL A 30 1.23 -7.38 -6.98
C VAL A 30 2.31 -6.35 -7.32
N PRO A 31 2.95 -6.42 -8.50
CA PRO A 31 3.94 -5.44 -8.89
C PRO A 31 3.31 -4.07 -9.14
N LEU A 32 4.09 -3.01 -8.94
CA LEU A 32 3.75 -1.68 -9.42
C LEU A 32 4.24 -1.56 -10.86
N ASP A 33 3.32 -1.38 -11.80
CA ASP A 33 3.63 -1.12 -13.19
C ASP A 33 3.63 0.39 -13.50
N ASN A 34 3.89 0.73 -14.77
CA ASN A 34 3.94 2.11 -15.22
C ASN A 34 2.57 2.81 -15.12
N ASP A 35 1.47 2.09 -15.33
CA ASP A 35 0.13 2.66 -15.32
C ASP A 35 -0.26 3.06 -13.90
N VAL A 36 0.00 2.18 -12.92
CA VAL A 36 -0.16 2.49 -11.49
C VAL A 36 0.78 3.62 -11.07
N GLY A 37 2.03 3.61 -11.56
CA GLY A 37 3.00 4.67 -11.33
C GLY A 37 2.47 6.04 -11.77
N VAL A 38 1.91 6.14 -12.99
CA VAL A 38 1.32 7.37 -13.52
C VAL A 38 0.04 7.75 -12.77
N GLU A 39 -0.83 6.79 -12.43
CA GLU A 39 -2.06 7.09 -11.67
C GLU A 39 -1.73 7.65 -10.28
N SER A 40 -0.66 7.17 -9.63
CA SER A 40 -0.22 7.69 -8.33
C SER A 40 0.06 9.19 -8.33
N THR A 41 0.47 9.78 -9.46
CA THR A 41 0.70 11.23 -9.58
C THR A 41 -0.57 12.00 -9.94
N ARG A 42 -1.65 11.31 -10.32
CA ARG A 42 -2.89 11.89 -10.87
C ARG A 42 -4.13 11.59 -10.00
N LEU A 43 -3.92 11.17 -8.76
CA LEU A 43 -5.01 10.94 -7.81
C LEU A 43 -5.93 12.16 -7.73
N PRO A 44 -7.26 11.98 -7.88
CA PRO A 44 -8.21 13.09 -7.94
C PRO A 44 -8.33 13.83 -6.61
N GLY A 45 -8.46 15.16 -6.67
CA GLY A 45 -8.56 16.01 -5.49
C GLY A 45 -7.26 16.13 -4.71
N GLU A 46 -7.36 16.59 -3.47
CA GLU A 46 -6.20 16.64 -2.57
C GLU A 46 -6.00 15.29 -1.89
N PHE A 47 -4.78 14.77 -1.99
CA PHE A 47 -4.33 13.56 -1.32
C PHE A 47 -2.91 13.77 -0.80
N HIS A 48 -2.45 12.88 0.08
CA HIS A 48 -1.13 12.92 0.69
C HIS A 48 -0.01 13.14 -0.33
N THR A 49 1.06 13.79 0.14
CA THR A 49 2.30 13.99 -0.61
C THR A 49 3.25 12.79 -0.49
N ASP A 50 2.97 11.83 0.42
CA ASP A 50 3.80 10.65 0.59
C ASP A 50 3.73 9.73 -0.64
N PRO A 51 4.85 9.43 -1.31
CA PRO A 51 4.85 8.62 -2.53
C PRO A 51 4.36 7.19 -2.31
N ALA A 52 4.63 6.57 -1.15
CA ALA A 52 4.24 5.19 -0.90
C ALA A 52 2.71 5.09 -0.70
N ASP A 53 2.12 5.99 0.08
CA ASP A 53 0.66 6.09 0.24
C ASP A 53 -0.04 6.26 -1.12
N ARG A 54 0.53 7.12 -1.99
CA ARG A 54 -0.01 7.38 -3.33
C ARG A 54 0.04 6.15 -4.22
N MET A 55 1.14 5.39 -4.20
CA MET A 55 1.27 4.15 -4.95
C MET A 55 0.29 3.08 -4.44
N ILE A 56 0.14 2.94 -3.13
CA ILE A 56 -0.80 1.98 -2.51
C ILE A 56 -2.25 2.32 -2.91
N VAL A 57 -2.64 3.59 -2.81
CA VAL A 57 -4.00 4.04 -3.17
C VAL A 57 -4.27 3.90 -4.67
N ALA A 58 -3.30 4.27 -5.52
CA ALA A 58 -3.42 4.08 -6.96
C ALA A 58 -3.56 2.60 -7.33
N LEU A 59 -2.77 1.70 -6.72
CA LEU A 59 -2.88 0.26 -6.97
C LEU A 59 -4.25 -0.30 -6.56
N ALA A 60 -4.76 0.09 -5.39
CA ALA A 60 -6.08 -0.34 -4.93
C ALA A 60 -7.20 0.13 -5.86
N ARG A 61 -7.12 1.36 -6.35
CA ARG A 61 -8.04 1.92 -7.35
C ARG A 61 -7.93 1.21 -8.69
N HIS A 62 -6.70 0.97 -9.17
CA HIS A 62 -6.42 0.28 -10.43
C HIS A 62 -6.98 -1.14 -10.45
N LEU A 63 -6.84 -1.88 -9.34
CA LEU A 63 -7.40 -3.23 -9.20
C LEU A 63 -8.88 -3.25 -8.79
N ASN A 64 -9.47 -2.09 -8.50
CA ASN A 64 -10.83 -1.94 -7.97
C ASN A 64 -11.10 -2.82 -6.73
N VAL A 65 -10.20 -2.77 -5.75
CA VAL A 65 -10.30 -3.54 -4.49
C VAL A 65 -10.36 -2.64 -3.26
N PRO A 66 -11.00 -3.08 -2.16
CA PRO A 66 -10.94 -2.38 -0.88
C PRO A 66 -9.50 -2.30 -0.35
N LEU A 67 -9.07 -1.11 0.10
CA LEU A 67 -7.80 -0.93 0.81
C LEU A 67 -8.00 -1.08 2.31
N VAL A 68 -7.39 -2.12 2.90
CA VAL A 68 -7.35 -2.28 4.36
C VAL A 68 -6.30 -1.33 4.94
N THR A 69 -6.69 -0.37 5.78
CA THR A 69 -5.72 0.59 6.35
C THR A 69 -6.18 1.23 7.65
N ALA A 70 -5.24 1.39 8.58
CA ALA A 70 -5.43 2.13 9.84
C ALA A 70 -5.46 3.64 9.61
N ASP A 71 -4.89 4.09 8.50
CA ASP A 71 -4.66 5.50 8.23
C ASP A 71 -6.00 6.21 8.01
N THR A 72 -6.32 7.11 8.94
CA THR A 72 -7.59 7.82 8.94
C THR A 72 -7.71 8.80 7.78
N LYS A 73 -6.60 9.30 7.25
CA LYS A 73 -6.59 10.23 6.12
C LYS A 73 -6.81 9.50 4.80
N ILE A 74 -6.23 8.30 4.64
CA ILE A 74 -6.58 7.42 3.50
C ILE A 74 -8.05 7.01 3.59
N ARG A 75 -8.55 6.68 4.78
CA ARG A 75 -9.97 6.34 4.97
C ARG A 75 -10.93 7.51 4.71
N ALA A 76 -10.50 8.74 4.96
CA ALA A 76 -11.27 9.94 4.64
C ALA A 76 -11.21 10.30 3.15
N TYR A 77 -10.32 9.69 2.38
CA TYR A 77 -10.16 9.96 0.97
C TYR A 77 -11.27 9.30 0.14
N LYS A 78 -12.29 10.09 -0.22
CA LYS A 78 -13.50 9.62 -0.92
C LYS A 78 -13.28 8.89 -2.25
N HIS A 79 -12.08 8.99 -2.82
CA HIS A 79 -11.76 8.39 -4.11
C HIS A 79 -11.12 7.00 -3.98
N VAL A 80 -11.04 6.42 -2.78
CA VAL A 80 -10.67 5.02 -2.59
C VAL A 80 -11.66 4.36 -1.65
N HIS A 81 -12.06 3.12 -1.95
CA HIS A 81 -12.83 2.35 -0.99
C HIS A 81 -11.86 1.72 0.01
N SER A 82 -12.07 1.99 1.30
CA SER A 82 -11.20 1.50 2.38
C SER A 82 -12.00 0.81 3.48
N THR A 83 -11.36 -0.13 4.18
CA THR A 83 -11.90 -0.80 5.36
C THR A 83 -10.82 -0.89 6.46
N TRP A 84 -11.21 -1.12 7.71
CA TRP A 84 -10.29 -1.29 8.85
C TRP A 84 -10.74 -2.42 9.75
#